data_AF-A0A962SA67-F1
#
_entry.id   AF-A0A962SA67-F1
#
_cell.length_a   1.000
_cell.length_b   1.000
_cell.length_c   1.000
_cell.angle_alpha   90.00
_cell.angle_beta   90.00
_cell.angle_gamma   90.00
#
_symmetry.space_group_name_H-M   'P 1'
#
loop_
_entity.id
_entity.type
_entity.pdbx_description
1 polymer ?
#
loop_
_entity_poly.entity_id
_entity_poly.type
_entity_poly.pdbx_seq_one_letter_code
_entity_poly.pdbx_strand_id
1 'polypeptide(L)'
;MRQFKFYLLITAFPAIFSASLQAQDAWQSHASIRERVTQFVIAELGAETDLQVEPGRLDRRLKLVKCLQPLDAFWPPGARQYGNTSVGISCEGEKPWKIYVQASVEVLEQVAVLDRL
;
A
#
# COMPACT_ATOMS: atom_id res chain seq x y z
N MET A 1 51.68 -16.12 -42.98
CA MET A 1 51.04 -15.03 -43.74
C MET A 1 49.69 -15.48 -44.29
N ARG A 2 48.59 -15.23 -43.57
CA ARG A 2 47.30 -14.73 -44.10
C ARG A 2 46.33 -14.58 -42.92
N GLN A 3 46.08 -13.33 -42.54
CA GLN A 3 45.17 -12.95 -41.46
C GLN A 3 43.73 -13.19 -41.91
N PHE A 4 42.99 -14.08 -41.25
CA PHE A 4 41.54 -14.21 -41.43
C PHE A 4 40.85 -13.21 -40.51
N LYS A 5 40.40 -12.09 -41.10
CA LYS A 5 39.73 -10.99 -40.42
C LYS A 5 38.27 -11.40 -40.15
N PHE A 6 38.00 -11.95 -38.97
CA PHE A 6 36.65 -12.27 -38.51
C PHE A 6 36.01 -10.98 -37.98
N TYR A 7 35.32 -10.24 -38.86
CA TYR A 7 34.58 -9.05 -38.48
C TYR A 7 33.31 -9.50 -37.73
N LEU A 8 33.39 -9.51 -36.40
CA LEU A 8 32.27 -9.77 -35.51
C LEU A 8 31.36 -8.53 -35.53
N LEU A 9 30.37 -8.53 -36.41
CA LEU A 9 29.30 -7.53 -36.43
C LEU A 9 28.41 -7.77 -35.20
N ILE A 10 28.73 -7.11 -34.09
CA ILE A 10 27.82 -6.96 -32.95
C ILE A 10 26.81 -5.89 -33.35
N THR A 11 25.68 -6.30 -33.92
CA THR A 11 24.52 -5.41 -34.09
C THR A 11 23.94 -5.14 -32.70
N ALA A 12 24.23 -3.94 -32.17
CA ALA A 12 23.63 -3.43 -30.96
C ALA A 12 22.11 -3.42 -31.12
N PHE A 13 21.41 -4.28 -30.37
CA PHE A 13 19.95 -4.28 -30.26
C PHE A 13 19.58 -3.14 -29.30
N PRO A 14 19.01 -2.02 -29.76
CA PRO A 14 18.63 -0.96 -28.86
C PRO A 14 17.44 -1.47 -28.02
N ALA A 15 17.64 -1.67 -26.72
CA ALA A 15 16.56 -1.90 -25.78
C ALA A 15 15.74 -0.60 -25.69
N ILE A 16 14.64 -0.56 -26.44
CA ILE A 16 13.66 0.53 -26.38
C ILE A 16 12.96 0.43 -25.03
N PHE A 17 13.42 1.22 -24.06
CA PHE A 17 12.75 1.35 -22.75
C PHE A 17 11.55 2.28 -22.93
N SER A 18 10.36 1.71 -23.12
CA SER A 18 9.11 2.46 -23.24
C SER A 18 8.72 3.06 -21.88
N ALA A 19 8.92 4.36 -21.70
CA ALA A 19 8.37 5.08 -20.54
C ALA A 19 6.88 5.36 -20.77
N SER A 20 6.00 4.70 -19.99
CA SER A 20 4.57 4.98 -20.00
C SER A 20 4.29 6.31 -19.27
N LEU A 21 3.86 7.35 -19.98
CA LEU A 21 3.25 8.52 -19.33
C LEU A 21 1.86 8.14 -18.83
N GLN A 22 1.72 7.87 -17.53
CA GLN A 22 0.41 7.77 -16.90
C GLN A 22 -0.15 9.18 -16.70
N ALA A 23 -1.35 9.44 -17.22
CA ALA A 23 -2.12 10.64 -16.88
C ALA A 23 -2.34 10.66 -15.37
N GLN A 24 -1.83 11.69 -14.70
CA GLN A 24 -1.98 11.84 -13.25
C GLN A 24 -3.42 12.27 -12.99
N ASP A 25 -4.23 11.34 -12.48
CA ASP A 25 -5.57 11.67 -11.97
C ASP A 25 -5.44 12.73 -10.86
N ALA A 26 -6.25 13.79 -10.94
CA ALA A 26 -6.18 14.92 -10.02
C ALA A 26 -6.56 14.53 -8.58
N TRP A 27 -7.28 13.42 -8.44
CA TRP A 27 -7.80 12.94 -7.16
C TRP A 27 -7.08 11.68 -6.68
N GLN A 28 -6.89 11.58 -5.37
CA GLN A 28 -6.39 10.37 -4.74
C GLN A 28 -7.44 9.26 -4.85
N SER A 29 -7.05 8.13 -5.42
CA SER A 29 -7.90 6.96 -5.52
C SER A 29 -8.24 6.40 -4.13
N HIS A 30 -9.52 6.16 -3.87
CA HIS A 30 -9.98 5.49 -2.65
C HIS A 30 -9.42 4.07 -2.53
N ALA A 31 -9.13 3.40 -3.64
CA ALA A 31 -8.48 2.09 -3.61
C ALA A 31 -7.07 2.19 -3.03
N SER A 32 -6.28 3.17 -3.49
CA SER A 32 -4.91 3.37 -2.97
C SER A 32 -4.87 3.75 -1.49
N ILE A 33 -5.88 4.48 -0.99
CA ILE A 33 -5.98 4.80 0.45
C ILE A 33 -6.27 3.53 1.25
N ARG A 34 -7.25 2.72 0.81
CA ARG A 34 -7.59 1.46 1.48
C ARG A 34 -6.43 0.47 1.46
N GLU A 35 -5.72 0.37 0.35
CA GLU A 35 -4.51 -0.45 0.23
C GLU A 35 -3.42 0.02 1.20
N ARG A 36 -3.19 1.34 1.30
CA ARG A 36 -2.24 1.88 2.27
C ARG A 36 -2.61 1.54 3.71
N VAL A 37 -3.89 1.57 4.06
CA VAL A 37 -4.41 1.14 5.36
C VAL A 37 -4.06 -0.34 5.59
N THR A 38 -4.38 -1.23 4.66
CA THR A 38 -4.04 -2.66 4.78
C THR A 38 -2.54 -2.87 4.97
N GLN A 39 -1.71 -2.24 4.14
CA GLN A 39 -0.25 -2.34 4.23
C GLN A 39 0.29 -1.85 5.58
N PHE A 40 -0.28 -0.76 6.10
CA PHE A 40 0.10 -0.24 7.41
C PHE A 40 -0.23 -1.23 8.53
N VAL A 41 -1.45 -1.77 8.57
CA VAL A 41 -1.87 -2.71 9.61
C VAL A 41 -0.99 -3.97 9.59
N ILE A 42 -0.73 -4.54 8.40
CA ILE A 42 0.13 -5.72 8.25
C ILE A 42 1.56 -5.43 8.73
N ALA A 43 2.11 -4.27 8.38
CA ALA A 43 3.46 -3.89 8.79
C ALA A 43 3.58 -3.69 10.32
N GLU A 44 2.54 -3.20 10.97
CA GLU A 44 2.52 -2.90 12.42
C GLU A 44 2.26 -4.13 13.28
N LEU A 45 1.42 -5.06 12.83
CA LEU A 45 1.03 -6.25 13.60
C LEU A 45 1.91 -7.47 13.34
N GLY A 46 2.72 -7.45 12.27
CA GLY A 46 3.65 -8.52 11.94
C GLY A 46 3.06 -9.57 10.99
N ALA A 47 3.86 -9.99 10.02
CA ALA A 47 3.44 -10.90 8.95
C ALA A 47 3.28 -12.38 9.38
N GLU A 48 3.70 -12.74 10.60
CA GLU A 48 3.66 -14.13 11.11
C GLU A 48 2.34 -14.49 11.81
N THR A 49 1.49 -13.50 12.05
CA THR A 49 0.16 -13.70 12.63
C THR A 49 -0.85 -13.93 11.51
N ASP A 50 -1.80 -14.85 11.70
CA ASP A 50 -2.93 -15.00 10.78
C ASP A 50 -3.86 -13.79 10.95
N LEU A 51 -3.70 -12.83 10.04
CA LEU A 51 -4.32 -11.52 10.07
C LEU A 51 -5.32 -11.37 8.93
N GLN A 52 -6.54 -10.98 9.25
CA GLN A 52 -7.53 -10.55 8.27
C GLN A 52 -7.81 -9.07 8.46
N VAL A 53 -7.53 -8.28 7.41
CA VAL A 53 -7.66 -6.82 7.45
C VAL A 53 -8.66 -6.38 6.39
N GLU A 54 -9.75 -5.77 6.83
CA GLU A 54 -10.79 -5.23 5.97
C GLU A 54 -10.92 -3.71 6.15
N PRO A 55 -10.31 -2.91 5.27
CA PRO A 55 -10.52 -1.47 5.26
C PRO A 55 -11.97 -1.14 4.88
N GLY A 56 -12.58 -0.27 5.68
CA GLY A 56 -13.91 0.27 5.44
C GLY A 56 -14.01 1.04 4.12
N ARG A 57 -15.24 1.15 3.62
CA ARG A 57 -15.53 1.92 2.42
C ARG A 57 -15.43 3.41 2.71
N LEU A 58 -14.72 4.12 1.85
CA LEU A 58 -14.70 5.59 1.85
C LEU A 58 -15.97 6.12 1.18
N ASP A 59 -16.46 7.29 1.63
CA ASP A 59 -17.58 7.99 0.97
C ASP A 59 -17.19 8.29 -0.48
N ARG A 60 -18.01 7.87 -1.44
CA ARG A 60 -17.73 8.03 -2.88
C ARG A 60 -17.54 9.50 -3.30
N ARG A 61 -18.06 10.44 -2.52
CA ARG A 61 -17.96 11.89 -2.78
C ARG A 61 -16.67 12.49 -2.20
N LEU A 62 -15.91 11.74 -1.41
CA LEU A 62 -14.65 12.19 -0.85
C LEU A 62 -13.66 12.46 -1.98
N LYS A 63 -13.30 13.74 -2.17
CA LYS A 63 -12.33 14.17 -3.17
C LYS A 63 -11.10 14.71 -2.45
N LEU A 64 -10.05 13.91 -2.42
CA LEU A 64 -8.75 14.28 -1.85
C LEU A 64 -7.80 14.56 -2.99
N VAL A 65 -7.03 15.63 -2.89
CA VAL A 65 -6.03 15.95 -3.90
C VAL A 65 -4.99 14.84 -3.95
N LYS A 66 -4.56 14.45 -5.16
CA LYS A 66 -3.50 13.45 -5.32
C LYS A 66 -2.25 13.82 -4.52
N CYS A 67 -1.77 12.90 -3.68
CA CYS A 67 -0.51 13.09 -2.97
C CYS A 67 0.66 12.77 -3.91
N LEU A 68 1.64 13.69 -4.00
CA LEU A 68 2.87 13.48 -4.76
C LEU A 68 3.91 12.67 -3.98
N GLN A 69 3.73 12.57 -2.67
CA GLN A 69 4.56 11.78 -1.77
C GLN A 69 3.81 10.52 -1.33
N PRO A 70 4.52 9.51 -0.79
CA PRO A 70 3.87 8.37 -0.14
C PRO A 70 2.90 8.84 0.93
N LEU A 71 1.76 8.15 1.05
CA LEU A 71 0.78 8.42 2.09
C LEU A 71 1.34 7.98 3.45
N ASP A 72 1.24 8.85 4.45
CA ASP A 72 1.56 8.52 5.82
C ASP A 72 0.36 7.84 6.48
N ALA A 73 0.62 6.77 7.20
CA ALA A 73 -0.38 6.02 7.94
C ALA A 73 0.04 5.92 9.40
N PHE A 74 -0.91 6.09 10.31
CA PHE A 74 -0.64 6.11 11.74
C PHE A 74 -1.85 5.64 12.54
N TRP A 75 -1.59 5.17 13.76
CA TRP A 75 -2.64 4.90 14.75
C TRP A 75 -3.08 6.20 15.43
N PRO A 76 -4.36 6.59 15.35
CA PRO A 76 -4.88 7.72 16.12
C PRO A 76 -4.69 7.50 17.63
N PRO A 77 -4.56 8.57 18.43
CA PRO A 77 -4.46 8.43 19.88
C PRO A 77 -5.63 7.63 20.46
N GLY A 78 -5.33 6.58 21.22
CA GLY A 78 -6.33 5.70 21.82
C GLY A 78 -6.97 4.68 20.86
N ALA A 79 -6.51 4.57 19.61
CA ALA A 79 -6.95 3.51 18.71
C ALA A 79 -6.46 2.14 19.19
N ARG A 80 -7.32 1.14 19.05
CA ARG A 80 -6.95 -0.28 19.23
C ARG A 80 -6.26 -0.76 17.95
N GLN A 81 -5.32 -1.68 18.03
CA GLN A 81 -4.67 -2.19 16.81
C GLN A 81 -5.46 -3.33 16.15
N TYR A 82 -6.35 -3.98 16.90
CA TYR A 82 -7.21 -5.07 16.45
C TYR A 82 -8.70 -4.81 16.79
N GLY A 83 -9.58 -5.60 16.17
CA GLY A 83 -11.04 -5.41 16.15
C GLY A 83 -11.46 -4.28 15.21
N ASN A 84 -12.61 -3.66 15.50
CA ASN A 84 -13.04 -2.44 14.81
C ASN A 84 -12.17 -1.26 15.27
N THR A 85 -11.39 -0.71 14.34
CA THR A 85 -10.46 0.38 14.62
C THR A 85 -10.45 1.43 13.52
N SER A 86 -9.74 2.54 13.76
CA SER A 86 -9.52 3.61 12.80
C SER A 86 -8.03 3.77 12.54
N VAL A 87 -7.65 3.87 11.27
CA VAL A 87 -6.29 4.20 10.82
C VAL A 87 -6.31 5.62 10.27
N GLY A 88 -5.41 6.47 10.76
CA GLY A 88 -5.19 7.79 10.21
C GLY A 88 -4.37 7.70 8.93
N ILE A 89 -4.80 8.40 7.89
CA ILE A 89 -4.04 8.56 6.64
C ILE A 89 -3.84 10.05 6.39
N SER A 90 -2.60 10.46 6.13
CA SER A 90 -2.25 11.84 5.77
C SER A 90 -1.37 11.93 4.54
N CYS A 91 -1.46 13.07 3.88
CA CYS A 91 -0.53 13.54 2.88
C CYS A 91 0.05 14.85 3.38
N GLU A 92 1.38 14.95 3.45
CA GLU A 92 2.11 16.13 3.94
C GLU A 92 2.73 16.96 2.79
N GLY A 93 2.30 16.70 1.55
CA GLY A 93 2.77 17.42 0.37
C GLY A 93 2.23 18.85 0.26
N GLU A 94 2.38 19.45 -0.93
CA GLU A 94 1.97 20.84 -1.20
C GLU A 94 0.50 21.15 -0.85
N LYS A 95 -0.39 20.15 -1.00
CA LYS A 95 -1.81 20.23 -0.66
C LYS A 95 -2.11 19.22 0.44
N PRO A 96 -1.82 19.54 1.70
CA PRO A 96 -1.90 18.58 2.78
C PRO A 96 -3.34 18.26 3.13
N TRP A 97 -3.57 17.01 3.54
CA TRP A 97 -4.87 16.55 4.02
C TRP A 97 -4.70 15.35 4.95
N LYS A 98 -5.70 15.12 5.79
CA LYS A 98 -5.73 14.03 6.77
C LYS A 98 -7.13 13.50 6.91
N ILE A 99 -7.28 12.18 6.95
CA ILE A 99 -8.54 11.48 7.14
C ILE A 99 -8.36 10.29 8.07
N TYR A 100 -9.49 9.78 8.59
CA TYR A 100 -9.53 8.56 9.38
C TYR A 100 -10.36 7.52 8.64
N VAL A 101 -9.79 6.33 8.47
CA VAL A 101 -10.41 5.22 7.75
C VAL A 101 -10.74 4.13 8.75
N GLN A 102 -12.02 3.75 8.85
CA GLN A 102 -12.42 2.60 9.65
C GLN A 102 -11.83 1.32 9.04
N ALA A 103 -11.43 0.35 9.86
CA ALA A 103 -10.98 -0.97 9.43
C ALA A 103 -11.41 -2.02 10.45
N SER A 104 -11.75 -3.21 9.97
CA SER A 104 -11.84 -4.42 10.80
C SER A 104 -10.51 -5.15 10.72
N VAL A 105 -9.94 -5.49 11.87
CA VAL A 105 -8.69 -6.22 11.98
C VAL A 105 -8.90 -7.44 12.88
N GLU A 106 -8.88 -8.62 12.28
CA GLU A 106 -9.05 -9.89 12.97
C GLU A 106 -7.70 -10.59 13.09
N VAL A 107 -7.43 -11.10 14.29
CA VAL A 107 -6.19 -11.79 14.66
C VAL A 107 -6.59 -13.20 15.07
N LEU A 108 -6.16 -14.20 14.32
CA LEU A 108 -6.46 -15.60 14.58
C LEU A 108 -5.27 -16.26 15.29
N GLU A 109 -5.51 -16.74 16.51
CA GLU A 109 -4.50 -17.38 17.34
C GLU A 109 -5.05 -18.65 18.01
N GLN A 110 -4.17 -19.61 18.29
CA GLN A 110 -4.53 -20.77 19.10
C GLN A 110 -4.63 -20.36 20.56
N VAL A 111 -5.80 -20.58 21.16
CA VAL A 111 -6.06 -20.25 22.57
C VAL A 111 -6.41 -21.52 23.35
N ALA A 112 -6.02 -21.55 24.63
CA ALA A 112 -6.40 -22.63 25.51
C ALA A 112 -7.90 -22.53 25.83
N VAL A 113 -8.60 -23.67 25.73
CA VAL A 113 -10.00 -23.80 26.14
C VAL A 113 -10.11 -24.84 27.23
N LEU A 114 -10.98 -24.60 28.22
CA LEU A 114 -11.28 -25.60 29.23
C LEU A 114 -12.15 -26.67 28.58
N ASP A 115 -11.62 -27.88 28.48
CA ASP A 115 -12.40 -29.06 28.10
C ASP A 115 -12.92 -29.76 29.35
N ARG A 116 -14.21 -30.10 29.37
CA ARG A 116 -14.85 -30.80 30.49
C ARG A 116 -15.09 -32.24 30.07
N LEU A 117 -14.20 -33.13 30.52
CA LEU A 117 -14.40 -34.59 30.46
C LEU A 117 -15.57 -35.03 31.34
#